data_AF-A0A1A8NPZ9-F1
#
_entry.id   AF-A0A1A8NPZ9-F1
#
_cell.length_a   1.000
_cell.length_b   1.000
_cell.length_c   1.000
_cell.angle_alpha   90.00
_cell.angle_beta   90.00
_cell.angle_gamma   90.00
#
_symmetry.space_group_name_H-M   'P 1'
#
loop_
_entity.id
_entity.type
_entity.pdbx_description
1 polymer ?
#
loop_
_entity_poly.entity_id
_entity_poly.type
_entity_poly.pdbx_seq_one_letter_code
_entity_poly.pdbx_strand_id
1 'polypeptide(L)'
;VQSPWDSVLISSKSARKITQENEEAVVSSGGKADLHYCAVCHDYASGYHYGVWSCEGCKAFFKRSIQGHNDYICPATNQCTIDKNRRKSCQA
;
A
#
# COMPACT_ATOMS: atom_id res chain seq x y z
N VAL A 1 25.31 -42.86 16.90
CA VAL A 1 24.80 -41.74 16.07
C VAL A 1 23.68 -41.06 16.84
N GLN A 2 23.92 -39.82 17.25
CA GLN A 2 23.06 -38.85 17.96
C GLN A 2 21.63 -38.85 17.35
N SER A 3 20.55 -39.26 18.04
CA SER A 3 19.59 -38.49 18.90
C SER A 3 18.72 -37.46 18.15
N PRO A 4 17.58 -36.97 18.68
CA PRO A 4 16.59 -37.56 19.61
C PRO A 4 15.13 -37.20 19.22
N TRP A 5 14.20 -38.14 19.33
CA TRP A 5 12.76 -37.80 19.38
C TRP A 5 12.36 -37.63 20.84
N ASP A 6 11.50 -36.64 21.09
CA ASP A 6 10.84 -36.31 22.34
C ASP A 6 11.69 -35.66 23.45
N SER A 7 11.74 -34.32 23.40
CA SER A 7 11.58 -33.44 24.58
C SER A 7 11.58 -31.99 24.12
N VAL A 8 10.41 -31.35 24.05
CA VAL A 8 10.08 -30.03 24.61
C VAL A 8 8.63 -29.74 24.22
N LEU A 9 7.71 -30.10 25.11
CA LEU A 9 6.49 -29.34 25.28
C LEU A 9 6.88 -28.06 26.01
N ILE A 10 6.49 -26.88 25.49
CA ILE A 10 5.87 -25.78 26.24
C ILE A 10 5.71 -24.55 25.32
N SER A 11 4.43 -24.20 25.15
CA SER A 11 3.90 -22.84 24.98
C SER A 11 4.33 -22.05 23.75
N SER A 12 3.45 -22.04 22.73
CA SER A 12 2.65 -20.86 22.41
C SER A 12 1.65 -21.18 21.30
N LYS A 13 0.37 -21.19 21.65
CA LYS A 13 -0.75 -21.19 20.70
C LYS A 13 -0.67 -19.88 19.90
N SER A 14 -0.61 -19.96 18.57
CA SER A 14 -1.40 -19.05 17.73
C SER A 14 -1.49 -19.56 16.30
N ALA A 15 -2.67 -20.08 15.97
CA ALA A 15 -3.09 -20.39 14.63
C ALA A 15 -2.98 -19.13 13.74
N ARG A 16 -2.14 -19.15 12.71
CA ARG A 16 -2.17 -18.12 11.67
C ARG A 16 -3.36 -18.36 10.77
N LYS A 17 -4.51 -17.85 11.20
CA LYS A 17 -5.70 -17.67 10.37
C LYS A 17 -5.47 -16.36 9.59
N ILE A 18 -5.12 -16.46 8.31
CA ILE A 18 -5.12 -15.31 7.40
C ILE A 18 -6.58 -15.11 6.99
N THR A 19 -7.30 -14.33 7.78
CA THR A 19 -8.59 -13.76 7.39
C THR A 19 -8.35 -12.41 6.73
N GLN A 20 -8.85 -12.33 5.52
CA GLN A 20 -8.88 -11.17 4.64
C GLN A 20 -10.03 -10.28 5.15
N GLU A 21 -9.73 -9.24 5.92
CA GLU A 21 -10.73 -8.28 6.38
C GLU A 21 -10.33 -6.85 6.02
N ASN A 22 -11.27 -6.18 5.37
CA ASN A 22 -11.31 -4.78 5.00
C ASN A 22 -10.80 -3.85 6.11
N GLU A 23 -9.77 -3.05 5.82
CA GLU A 23 -9.46 -1.85 6.61
C GLU A 23 -9.61 -0.62 5.71
N GLU A 24 -10.85 -0.13 5.64
CA GLU A 24 -11.14 1.24 5.26
C GLU A 24 -10.94 2.14 6.49
N ALA A 25 -9.92 3.01 6.40
CA ALA A 25 -9.78 4.32 7.01
C ALA A 25 -10.37 4.56 8.43
N VAL A 26 -9.48 4.60 9.42
CA VAL A 26 -9.60 5.53 10.55
C VAL A 26 -8.32 6.34 10.70
N VAL A 27 -8.31 7.56 10.16
CA VAL A 27 -7.37 8.60 10.60
C VAL A 27 -7.77 9.01 12.00
N SER A 28 -7.17 8.35 13.00
CA SER A 28 -7.27 8.73 14.40
C SER A 28 -6.05 9.56 14.78
N SER A 29 -6.27 10.85 15.02
CA SER A 29 -5.30 11.76 15.62
C SER A 29 -4.97 11.29 17.03
N GLY A 30 -3.88 10.55 17.22
CA GLY A 30 -3.43 10.16 18.55
C GLY A 30 -2.40 9.03 18.56
N GLY A 31 -1.13 9.41 18.48
CA GLY A 31 0.02 8.51 18.69
C GLY A 31 1.00 8.60 17.52
N LYS A 32 2.29 8.70 17.81
CA LYS A 32 3.38 8.70 16.84
C LYS A 32 3.54 7.30 16.20
N ALA A 33 2.50 6.80 15.56
CA ALA A 33 2.56 5.63 14.70
C ALA A 33 3.16 6.09 13.37
N ASP A 34 4.16 5.36 12.88
CA ASP A 34 4.91 5.67 11.67
C ASP A 34 4.01 6.19 10.54
N LEU A 35 4.08 7.50 10.30
CA LEU A 35 3.39 8.14 9.20
C LEU A 35 4.09 7.73 7.91
N HIS A 36 3.49 6.78 7.19
CA HIS A 36 3.97 6.39 5.88
C HIS A 36 3.47 7.37 4.80
N TYR A 37 4.34 7.62 3.81
CA TYR A 37 4.04 8.48 2.67
C TYR A 37 3.82 7.65 1.42
N CYS A 38 2.94 8.16 0.56
CA CYS A 38 2.66 7.59 -0.74
C CYS A 38 3.92 7.66 -1.62
N ALA A 39 4.42 6.52 -2.07
CA ALA A 39 5.62 6.44 -2.90
C ALA A 39 5.49 7.14 -4.27
N VAL A 40 4.26 7.48 -4.69
CA VAL A 40 3.97 8.09 -6.00
C VAL A 40 3.86 9.61 -5.91
N CYS A 41 3.10 10.14 -4.95
CA CYS A 41 2.77 11.57 -4.89
C CYS A 41 3.11 12.25 -3.57
N HIS A 42 3.76 11.52 -2.66
CA HIS A 42 4.22 11.98 -1.35
C HIS A 42 3.13 12.54 -0.41
N ASP A 43 1.85 12.32 -0.73
CA ASP A 43 0.73 12.53 0.20
C ASP A 43 0.72 11.44 1.28
N TYR A 44 -0.09 11.61 2.32
CA TYR A 44 -0.24 10.58 3.36
C TYR A 44 -0.73 9.26 2.75
N ALA A 45 -0.01 8.18 3.02
CA ALA A 45 -0.44 6.85 2.59
C ALA A 45 -1.63 6.42 3.44
N SER A 46 -2.63 5.81 2.80
CA SER A 46 -3.75 5.18 3.50
C SER A 46 -3.43 3.75 3.90
N GLY A 47 -2.45 3.12 3.24
CA GLY A 47 -2.05 1.75 3.49
C GLY A 47 -1.06 1.23 2.45
N TYR A 48 -0.83 -0.08 2.51
CA TYR A 48 0.04 -0.79 1.58
C TYR A 48 -0.81 -1.43 0.47
N HIS A 49 -0.82 -0.79 -0.71
CA HIS A 49 -1.63 -1.22 -1.85
C HIS A 49 -0.71 -1.60 -3.00
N TYR A 50 -0.99 -2.73 -3.65
CA TYR A 50 -0.23 -3.21 -4.82
C TYR A 50 1.29 -3.31 -4.59
N GLY A 51 1.72 -3.61 -3.36
CA GLY A 51 3.14 -3.78 -3.03
C GLY A 51 3.88 -2.48 -2.66
N VAL A 52 3.18 -1.36 -2.48
CA VAL A 52 3.79 -0.08 -2.05
C VAL A 52 2.89 0.69 -1.08
N TRP A 53 3.49 1.51 -0.23
CA TRP A 53 2.74 2.53 0.52
C TRP A 53 2.16 3.54 -0.46
N SER A 54 0.83 3.65 -0.49
CA SER A 54 0.15 4.58 -1.41
C SER A 54 -1.09 5.21 -0.79
N CYS A 55 -1.48 6.35 -1.33
CA CYS A 55 -2.71 7.05 -0.97
C CYS A 55 -3.90 6.53 -1.79
N GLU A 56 -5.13 6.80 -1.33
CA GLU A 56 -6.36 6.39 -2.01
C GLU A 56 -6.44 6.87 -3.47
N GLY A 57 -5.92 8.06 -3.76
CA GLY A 57 -5.91 8.61 -5.13
C GLY A 57 -5.08 7.77 -6.10
N CYS A 58 -3.85 7.42 -5.71
CA CYS A 58 -2.93 6.62 -6.54
C CYS A 58 -3.37 5.16 -6.64
N LYS A 59 -3.90 4.60 -5.54
CA LYS A 59 -4.54 3.27 -5.51
C LYS A 59 -5.67 3.17 -6.54
N ALA A 60 -6.61 4.12 -6.51
CA ALA A 60 -7.75 4.13 -7.42
C ALA A 60 -7.34 4.39 -8.87
N PHE A 61 -6.33 5.24 -9.09
CA PHE A 61 -5.76 5.48 -10.41
C PHE A 61 -5.20 4.19 -10.99
N PHE A 62 -4.30 3.52 -10.26
CA PHE A 62 -3.67 2.27 -10.70
C PHE A 62 -4.69 1.18 -11.04
N LYS A 63 -5.71 0.99 -10.18
CA LYS A 63 -6.80 0.04 -10.44
C LYS A 63 -7.49 0.29 -11.79
N ARG A 64 -7.78 1.56 -12.11
CA ARG A 64 -8.40 1.92 -13.40
C ARG A 64 -7.44 1.75 -14.58
N SER A 65 -6.15 2.01 -14.38
CA SER A 65 -5.12 1.87 -15.42
C SER A 65 -4.91 0.42 -15.84
N ILE A 66 -5.00 -0.54 -14.92
CA ILE A 66 -4.81 -1.97 -15.25
C ILE A 66 -6.10 -2.65 -15.76
N GLN A 67 -7.27 -2.14 -15.38
CA GLN A 67 -8.57 -2.71 -15.78
C GLN A 67 -9.10 -2.12 -17.09
N GLY A 68 -8.76 -0.86 -17.39
CA GLY A 68 -9.18 -0.16 -18.59
C GLY A 68 -8.06 -0.05 -19.63
N HIS A 69 -8.44 0.02 -20.90
CA HIS A 69 -7.51 0.38 -21.98
C HIS A 69 -7.42 1.91 -22.08
N ASN A 70 -6.63 2.53 -21.20
CA ASN A 70 -6.42 3.97 -21.19
C ASN A 70 -5.10 4.32 -21.87
N ASP A 71 -5.18 5.00 -23.01
CA ASP A 71 -4.01 5.58 -23.67
C ASP A 71 -3.64 6.89 -22.97
N TYR A 72 -2.66 6.84 -22.07
CA TYR A 72 -2.19 8.02 -21.36
C TYR A 72 -1.23 8.83 -22.23
N ILE A 73 -1.61 10.07 -22.55
CA ILE A 73 -0.79 11.02 -23.29
C ILE A 73 -0.40 12.16 -22.34
N CYS A 74 0.89 12.41 -22.18
CA CYS A 74 1.36 13.56 -21.43
C CYS A 74 1.04 14.85 -22.22
N PRO A 75 0.42 15.87 -21.60
CA PRO A 75 0.15 17.15 -22.26
C PRO A 75 1.43 17.99 -22.48
N ALA A 76 2.57 17.56 -21.94
CA ALA A 76 3.85 18.24 -22.01
C ALA A 76 4.95 17.27 -22.51
N THR A 77 6.05 17.15 -21.78
CA THR A 77 7.27 16.45 -22.23
C THR A 77 7.52 15.11 -21.51
N ASN A 78 6.48 14.49 -20.93
CA ASN A 78 6.59 13.29 -20.06
C ASN A 78 7.55 13.48 -18.86
N GLN A 79 7.78 14.73 -18.43
CA GLN A 79 8.63 15.07 -17.28
C GLN A 79 7.81 15.74 -16.17
N CYS A 80 6.55 15.33 -16.02
CA CYS A 80 5.64 15.92 -15.05
C CYS A 80 5.99 15.44 -13.63
N THR A 81 6.20 16.38 -12.72
CA THR A 81 6.30 16.06 -11.29
C THR A 81 4.93 15.72 -10.73
N ILE A 82 4.82 14.57 -10.08
CA ILE A 82 3.57 14.06 -9.50
C ILE A 82 3.55 14.37 -8.00
N ASP A 83 2.77 15.39 -7.62
CA ASP A 83 2.50 15.76 -6.22
C ASP A 83 1.00 15.74 -5.92
N LYS A 84 0.61 15.80 -4.64
CA LYS A 84 -0.80 15.89 -4.21
C LYS A 84 -1.65 16.87 -5.04
N ASN A 85 -1.10 18.04 -5.36
CA ASN A 85 -1.81 19.09 -6.09
C ASN A 85 -1.81 18.89 -7.61
N ARG A 86 -0.78 18.23 -8.17
CA ARG A 86 -0.53 18.15 -9.62
C ARG A 86 -0.77 16.78 -10.22
N ARG A 87 -0.99 15.74 -9.41
CA ARG A 87 -1.24 14.35 -9.84
C ARG A 87 -2.47 14.14 -10.74
N LYS A 88 -3.31 15.17 -10.91
CA LYS A 88 -4.46 15.16 -11.84
C LYS A 88 -4.15 15.82 -13.19
N SER A 89 -3.06 16.57 -13.28
CA SER A 89 -2.68 17.35 -14.47
C SER A 89 -2.02 16.49 -15.54
N CYS A 90 -1.31 15.43 -15.15
CA CYS A 90 -0.76 14.43 -16.06
C CYS A 90 -1.11 13.05 -15.51
N GLN A 91 -1.70 12.22 -16.37
CA GLN A 91 -2.01 10.82 -16.06
C GLN A 91 -0.95 9.86 -16.62
N ALA A 92 -0.17 10.31 -17.59
CA ALA A 92 0.98 9.59 -18.14
C ALA A 92 2.19 9.68 -17.21
#